data_AF-A0A0F9NHC6-F1
#
_entry.id   AF-A0A0F9NHC6-F1
#
_cell.length_a   1.000
_cell.length_b   1.000
_cell.length_c   1.000
_cell.angle_alpha   90.00
_cell.angle_beta   90.00
_cell.angle_gamma   90.00
#
_symmetry.space_group_name_H-M   'P 1'
#
loop_
_entity.id
_entity.type
_entity.pdbx_description
1 polymer ?
#
loop_
_entity_poly.entity_id
_entity_poly.type
_entity_poly.pdbx_seq_one_letter_code
_entity_poly.pdbx_strand_id
1 'polypeptide(L)'
;MEFYVKETKKFVKTKTRPIVIITSNNEKELPGAFLRRCVFHWIEFPNKEFMADICNLHFPNLKQNLLDQCLKHFYALRAVTKLRKMPSAYNLIIIGTILVIIGLVTVITMIRVIKHSK
;
A
#
# COMPACT_ATOMS: atom_id res chain seq x y z
N MET A 1 24.98 16.42 18.75
CA MET A 1 25.34 16.89 17.40
C MET A 1 24.78 18.29 17.24
N GLU A 2 25.55 19.21 16.69
CA GLU A 2 25.11 20.60 16.44
C GLU A 2 25.41 20.97 15.00
N PHE A 3 24.54 21.77 14.38
CA PHE A 3 24.76 22.30 13.04
C PHE A 3 24.15 23.69 12.90
N TYR A 4 24.76 24.49 12.03
CA TYR A 4 24.33 25.85 11.76
C TYR A 4 23.37 25.87 10.56
N VAL A 5 22.20 26.47 10.73
CA VAL A 5 21.20 26.65 9.66
C VAL A 5 21.36 28.08 9.12
N LYS A 6 21.85 28.19 7.88
CA LYS A 6 22.19 29.49 7.25
C LYS A 6 20.96 30.38 7.09
N GLU A 7 19.83 29.78 6.70
CA GLU A 7 18.57 30.44 6.41
C GLU A 7 17.97 31.10 7.66
N THR A 8 18.17 30.50 8.83
CA THR A 8 17.65 31.00 10.11
C THR A 8 18.71 31.67 10.97
N LYS A 9 19.99 31.60 10.56
CA LYS A 9 21.17 32.06 11.31
C LYS A 9 21.27 31.51 12.74
N LYS A 10 20.81 30.27 12.96
CA LYS A 10 20.78 29.64 14.28
C LYS A 10 21.60 28.35 14.31
N PHE A 11 22.21 28.08 15.46
CA PHE A 11 22.75 26.77 15.80
C PHE A 11 21.64 25.90 16.38
N VAL A 12 21.43 24.74 15.78
CA VAL A 12 20.47 23.74 16.24
C VAL A 12 21.25 22.59 16.86
N LYS A 13 21.00 22.31 18.15
CA LYS A 13 21.62 21.22 18.90
C LYS A 13 20.61 20.13 19.19
N THR A 14 20.94 18.89 18.86
CA THR A 14 20.06 17.74 19.14
C THR A 14 20.27 17.23 20.56
N LYS A 15 19.18 16.99 21.30
CA LYS A 15 19.20 16.33 22.62
C LYS A 15 19.40 14.82 22.47
N THR A 16 18.78 14.22 21.46
CA THR A 16 18.86 12.79 21.13
C THR A 16 19.45 12.59 19.74
N ARG A 17 20.00 11.40 19.48
CA ARG A 17 20.54 11.06 18.15
C ARG A 17 19.36 10.80 17.19
N PRO A 18 19.20 11.58 16.10
CA PRO A 18 18.08 11.38 15.18
C PRO A 18 18.30 10.15 14.29
N ILE A 19 17.20 9.47 13.98
CA ILE A 19 17.11 8.47 12.91
C ILE A 19 16.32 9.13 11.78
N VAL A 20 16.86 9.11 10.56
CA VAL A 20 16.25 9.75 9.39
C VAL A 20 15.84 8.68 8.38
N ILE A 21 14.55 8.64 8.04
CA ILE A 21 13.99 7.75 7.01
C ILE A 21 13.48 8.64 5.88
N ILE A 22 13.86 8.31 4.65
CA ILE A 22 13.46 9.02 3.44
C ILE A 22 12.83 7.99 2.50
N THR A 23 11.68 8.32 1.93
CA THR A 23 11.00 7.51 0.92
C THR A 23 10.99 8.24 -0.42
N SER A 24 11.22 7.52 -1.51
CA SER A 24 11.12 8.04 -2.87
C SER A 24 10.27 7.10 -3.72
N ASN A 25 9.41 7.66 -4.56
CA ASN A 25 8.66 6.91 -5.58
C ASN A 25 9.49 6.65 -6.85
N ASN A 26 10.79 7.00 -6.83
CA ASN A 26 11.71 6.91 -7.96
C ASN A 26 11.26 7.69 -9.21
N GLU A 27 10.47 8.76 -9.05
CA GLU A 27 10.06 9.65 -10.15
C GLU A 27 11.21 10.53 -10.64
N LYS A 28 12.16 10.83 -9.75
CA LYS A 28 13.43 11.51 -10.04
C LYS A 28 14.55 10.75 -9.35
N GLU A 29 15.69 10.67 -10.02
CA GLU A 29 16.87 10.07 -9.45
C GLU A 29 17.34 10.84 -8.22
N LEU A 30 17.70 10.10 -7.18
CA LEU A 30 18.26 10.70 -5.96
C LEU A 30 19.66 11.24 -6.27
N PRO A 31 19.99 12.49 -5.90
CA PRO A 31 21.32 13.03 -6.10
C PRO A 31 22.39 12.16 -5.44
N GLY A 32 23.57 12.06 -6.06
CA GLY A 32 24.67 11.22 -5.53
C GLY A 32 25.09 11.55 -4.10
N ALA A 33 24.81 12.77 -3.61
CA ALA A 33 25.03 13.16 -2.22
C ALA A 33 24.19 12.37 -1.21
N PHE A 34 23.00 11.88 -1.59
CA PHE A 34 22.15 11.02 -0.76
C PHE A 34 22.61 9.57 -0.82
N LEU A 35 22.89 9.06 -2.02
CA LEU A 35 23.34 7.68 -2.22
C LEU A 35 24.64 7.37 -1.47
N ARG A 36 25.52 8.36 -1.30
CA ARG A 36 26.76 8.22 -0.51
C ARG A 36 26.59 8.34 1.00
N ARG A 37 25.41 8.74 1.50
CA ARG A 37 25.16 9.03 2.92
C ARG A 37 24.03 8.20 3.53
N CYS A 38 23.21 7.58 2.69
CA CYS A 38 22.05 6.81 3.09
C CYS A 38 22.19 5.36 2.65
N VAL A 39 21.76 4.43 3.51
CA VAL A 39 21.51 3.06 3.09
C VAL A 39 20.28 3.07 2.20
N PHE A 40 20.40 2.50 1.01
CA PHE A 40 19.32 2.43 0.04
C PHE A 40 18.69 1.04 0.04
N HIS A 41 17.37 0.99 0.16
CA HIS A 41 16.60 -0.25 0.06
C HIS A 41 15.49 -0.06 -0.99
N TRP A 42 15.53 -0.89 -2.03
CA TRP A 42 14.48 -0.92 -3.04
C TRP A 42 13.35 -1.82 -2.58
N ILE A 43 12.12 -1.30 -2.59
CA ILE A 43 10.93 -2.08 -2.27
C ILE A 43 10.36 -2.61 -3.58
N GLU A 44 10.55 -3.90 -3.80
CA GLU A 44 9.97 -4.59 -4.95
C GLU A 44 8.46 -4.67 -4.82
N PHE A 45 7.78 -4.71 -5.96
CA PHE A 45 6.35 -4.96 -5.96
C PHE A 45 6.12 -6.42 -5.50
N PRO A 46 5.18 -6.68 -4.56
CA PRO A 46 4.96 -8.03 -4.05
C PRO A 46 4.59 -9.01 -5.17
N ASN A 47 5.05 -10.24 -5.04
CA ASN A 47 4.56 -11.37 -5.83
C ASN A 47 3.16 -11.79 -5.35
N LYS A 48 2.54 -12.76 -6.02
CA LYS A 48 1.15 -13.17 -5.73
C LYS A 48 1.01 -13.70 -4.30
N GLU A 49 2.00 -14.46 -3.86
CA GLU A 49 2.05 -15.11 -2.56
C GLU A 49 2.14 -14.06 -1.45
N PHE A 50 3.10 -13.15 -1.54
CA PHE A 50 3.25 -12.07 -0.56
C PHE A 50 2.08 -11.09 -0.59
N MET A 51 1.48 -10.85 -1.77
CA MET A 51 0.27 -10.05 -1.86
C MET A 51 -0.92 -10.73 -1.18
N ALA A 52 -1.04 -12.06 -1.28
CA ALA A 52 -2.07 -12.82 -0.56
C ALA A 52 -1.88 -12.67 0.96
N ASP A 53 -0.65 -12.74 1.46
CA ASP A 53 -0.34 -12.53 2.88
C ASP A 53 -0.75 -11.13 3.36
N ILE A 54 -0.44 -10.09 2.56
CA ILE A 54 -0.88 -8.71 2.83
C ILE A 54 -2.40 -8.65 2.88
N CYS A 55 -3.10 -9.24 1.90
CA CYS A 55 -4.55 -9.26 1.88
C CYS A 55 -5.15 -10.01 3.08
N ASN A 56 -4.57 -11.13 3.51
CA ASN A 56 -5.02 -11.90 4.66
C ASN A 56 -4.86 -11.13 5.97
N LEU A 57 -3.80 -10.33 6.10
CA LEU A 57 -3.61 -9.43 7.25
C LEU A 57 -4.72 -8.35 7.32
N HIS A 58 -5.12 -7.81 6.17
CA HIS A 58 -6.17 -6.79 6.10
C HIS A 58 -7.60 -7.37 6.17
N PHE A 59 -7.81 -8.58 5.65
CA PHE A 59 -9.12 -9.21 5.49
C PHE A 59 -9.08 -10.70 5.92
N PRO A 60 -8.94 -11.01 7.22
CA PRO A 60 -8.75 -12.37 7.70
C PRO A 60 -9.94 -13.32 7.40
N ASN A 61 -11.12 -12.77 7.12
CA ASN A 61 -12.34 -13.53 6.83
C ASN A 61 -12.68 -13.58 5.33
N LEU A 62 -11.80 -13.11 4.46
CA LEU A 62 -12.02 -13.14 3.02
C LEU A 62 -11.97 -14.58 2.51
N LYS A 63 -12.94 -14.98 1.69
CA LYS A 63 -12.94 -16.33 1.09
C LYS A 63 -11.73 -16.50 0.17
N GLN A 64 -10.94 -17.56 0.37
CA GLN A 64 -9.72 -17.80 -0.41
C GLN A 64 -9.95 -17.79 -1.92
N ASN A 65 -11.00 -18.46 -2.41
CA ASN A 65 -11.33 -18.48 -3.85
C ASN A 65 -11.56 -17.06 -4.41
N LEU A 66 -12.16 -16.17 -3.61
CA LEU A 66 -12.38 -14.78 -4.02
C LEU A 66 -11.06 -14.01 -4.07
N LEU A 67 -10.19 -14.20 -3.07
CA LEU A 67 -8.85 -13.63 -3.06
C LEU A 67 -8.03 -14.07 -4.28
N ASP A 68 -8.04 -15.36 -4.60
CA ASP A 68 -7.32 -15.93 -5.74
C ASP A 68 -7.81 -15.33 -7.06
N GLN A 69 -9.12 -15.17 -7.23
CA GLN A 69 -9.70 -14.51 -8.39
C GLN A 69 -9.29 -13.04 -8.48
N CYS A 70 -9.32 -12.30 -7.37
CA CYS A 70 -8.89 -10.91 -7.32
C CYS A 70 -7.41 -10.77 -7.70
N LEU A 71 -6.53 -11.59 -7.11
CA LEU A 71 -5.11 -11.62 -7.43
C LEU A 71 -4.88 -11.95 -8.90
N LYS A 72 -5.53 -12.99 -9.43
CA LYS A 72 -5.41 -13.37 -10.85
C LYS A 72 -5.73 -12.19 -11.78
N HIS A 73 -6.86 -11.52 -11.58
CA HIS A 73 -7.25 -10.39 -12.41
C HIS A 73 -6.35 -9.17 -12.20
N PHE A 74 -5.93 -8.91 -10.96
CA PHE A 74 -5.06 -7.78 -10.64
C PHE A 74 -3.69 -7.90 -11.33
N TYR A 75 -3.06 -9.08 -11.30
CA TYR A 75 -1.80 -9.30 -12.01
C TYR A 75 -1.98 -9.36 -13.53
N ALA A 76 -3.12 -9.85 -14.02
CA ALA A 76 -3.44 -9.76 -15.45
C ALA A 76 -3.57 -8.31 -15.91
N LEU A 77 -4.21 -7.44 -15.13
CA LEU A 77 -4.30 -6.00 -15.40
C LEU A 77 -2.92 -5.34 -15.38
N ARG A 78 -2.06 -5.69 -14.41
CA ARG A 78 -0.68 -5.18 -14.35
C ARG A 78 0.18 -5.63 -15.52
N ALA A 79 -0.13 -6.75 -16.17
CA ALA A 79 0.56 -7.22 -17.38
C ALA A 79 0.18 -6.41 -18.63
N VAL A 80 -0.89 -5.61 -18.59
CA VAL A 80 -1.30 -4.75 -19.70
C VAL A 80 -0.34 -3.56 -19.81
N THR A 81 0.36 -3.47 -20.95
CA THR A 81 1.44 -2.48 -21.17
C THR A 81 0.98 -1.06 -21.45
N LYS A 82 -0.30 -0.85 -21.82
CA LYS A 82 -0.85 0.46 -22.21
C LYS A 82 -1.61 1.20 -21.09
N LEU A 83 -1.33 0.89 -19.82
CA LEU A 83 -1.95 1.61 -18.71
C LEU A 83 -1.21 2.92 -18.43
N ARG A 84 -1.96 4.03 -18.32
CA ARG A 84 -1.42 5.34 -17.93
C ARG A 84 -0.75 5.31 -16.56
N LYS A 85 -1.26 4.49 -15.64
CA LYS A 85 -0.69 4.26 -14.31
C LYS A 85 -0.90 2.80 -13.92
N MET A 86 0.19 2.13 -13.55
CA MET A 86 0.10 0.75 -13.09
C MET A 86 -0.64 0.67 -11.74
N PRO A 87 -1.53 -0.31 -11.55
CA PRO A 87 -2.22 -0.51 -10.27
C PRO A 87 -1.23 -0.79 -9.13
N SER A 88 -1.32 -0.06 -8.01
CA SER A 88 -0.52 -0.29 -6.80
C SER A 88 -1.15 -1.37 -5.90
N ALA A 89 -0.40 -1.87 -4.91
CA ALA A 89 -0.91 -2.81 -3.91
C ALA A 89 -2.12 -2.24 -3.15
N TYR A 90 -2.08 -0.93 -2.88
CA TYR A 90 -3.20 -0.19 -2.29
C TYR A 90 -4.50 -0.30 -3.10
N ASN A 91 -4.43 -0.32 -4.43
CA ASN A 91 -5.63 -0.49 -5.26
C ASN A 91 -6.26 -1.88 -5.08
N LEU A 92 -5.46 -2.93 -4.89
CA LEU A 92 -5.99 -4.26 -4.59
C LEU A 92 -6.67 -4.30 -3.22
N ILE A 93 -6.07 -3.65 -2.21
CA ILE A 93 -6.66 -3.53 -0.88
C ILE A 93 -8.01 -2.80 -0.96
N ILE A 94 -8.10 -1.68 -1.70
CA ILE A 94 -9.38 -0.97 -1.91
C ILE A 94 -10.43 -1.88 -2.55
N ILE A 95 -10.06 -2.62 -3.60
CA ILE A 95 -10.98 -3.57 -4.27
C ILE A 95 -11.47 -4.61 -3.26
N GLY A 96 -10.57 -5.17 -2.44
CA GLY A 96 -10.93 -6.08 -1.34
C GLY A 96 -11.92 -5.46 -0.35
N THR A 97 -11.67 -4.23 0.10
CA THR A 97 -12.58 -3.48 0.99
C THR A 97 -13.96 -3.33 0.36
N ILE A 98 -14.04 -2.96 -0.92
CA ILE A 98 -15.30 -2.79 -1.64
C ILE A 98 -16.05 -4.12 -1.73
N LEU A 99 -15.36 -5.22 -2.07
CA LEU A 99 -15.96 -6.55 -2.15
C LEU A 99 -16.53 -7.02 -0.80
N VAL A 100 -15.83 -6.77 0.29
CA VAL A 100 -16.29 -7.07 1.65
C VAL A 100 -17.55 -6.24 1.98
N ILE A 101 -17.53 -4.94 1.69
CA ILE A 101 -18.67 -4.04 1.92
C ILE A 101 -19.89 -4.47 1.08
N ILE A 102 -19.71 -4.76 -0.21
CA ILE A 102 -20.79 -5.23 -1.09
C ILE A 102 -21.38 -6.53 -0.54
N GLY A 103 -20.54 -7.48 -0.14
CA GLY A 103 -20.99 -8.73 0.49
C GLY A 103 -21.81 -8.49 1.75
N LEU A 104 -21.37 -7.59 2.63
CA LEU A 104 -22.11 -7.16 3.82
C LEU A 104 -23.47 -6.52 3.49
N VAL A 105 -23.51 -5.61 2.51
CA VAL A 105 -24.75 -4.95 2.06
C VAL A 105 -25.74 -5.97 1.51
N THR A 106 -25.29 -6.93 0.70
CA THR A 106 -26.14 -8.01 0.17
C THR A 106 -26.72 -8.87 1.29
N VAL A 107 -25.90 -9.28 2.26
CA VAL A 107 -26.36 -10.07 3.42
C VAL A 107 -27.37 -9.30 4.27
N ILE A 108 -27.11 -8.03 4.58
CA ILE A 108 -28.04 -7.18 5.35
C ILE A 108 -29.38 -7.01 4.61
N THR A 109 -29.33 -6.84 3.28
CA THR A 109 -30.52 -6.71 2.44
C THR A 109 -31.32 -8.01 2.44
N MET A 110 -30.67 -9.17 2.28
CA MET A 110 -31.35 -10.47 2.39
C MET A 110 -31.99 -10.66 3.78
N ILE A 111 -31.30 -10.32 4.86
CA ILE A 111 -31.86 -10.41 6.23
C ILE A 111 -33.09 -9.51 6.39
N ARG A 112 -33.06 -8.28 5.84
CA ARG A 112 -34.22 -7.36 5.86
C ARG A 112 -35.39 -7.91 5.06
N VAL A 113 -35.14 -8.44 3.87
CA VAL A 113 -36.18 -9.08 3.03
C VAL A 113 -36.79 -10.29 3.75
N ILE A 114 -35.96 -11.15 4.36
CA ILE A 114 -36.44 -12.31 5.13
C ILE A 114 -37.26 -11.89 6.36
N LYS A 115 -36.89 -10.79 7.04
CA LYS A 115 -37.64 -10.25 8.19
C LYS A 115 -38.93 -9.52 7.82
N HIS A 116 -39.11 -9.08 6.58
CA HIS A 116 -40.35 -8.46 6.09
C HIS A 116 -41.25 -9.43 5.32
N SER A 117 -40.77 -10.65 5.03
CA SER A 117 -41.54 -11.73 4.40
C SER A 117 -42.16 -12.70 5.43
N LYS A 118 -42.10 -12.38 6.72
CA LYS A 118 -42.80 -13.03 7.83
C LYS A 118 -43.62 -11.98 8.56
#